data_AF-A0A2M8FDH5-F1
#
_entry.id   AF-A0A2M8FDH5-F1
#
_cell.length_a   1.000
_cell.length_b   1.000
_cell.length_c   1.000
_cell.angle_alpha   90.00
_cell.angle_beta   90.00
_cell.angle_gamma   90.00
#
_symmetry.space_group_name_H-M   'P 1'
#
loop_
_entity.id
_entity.type
_entity.pdbx_description
1 polymer ?
#
loop_
_entity_poly.entity_id
_entity_poly.type
_entity_poly.pdbx_seq_one_letter_code
_entity_poly.pdbx_strand_id
1 'polypeptide(L)'
;MSGSGIRGELFFLPGEEIRPEDIFGDLAKKIILGKSFEKASLSKAFAIGVFGIIGEQIKNEDIDSFKEKEIKNPIFKVNLENFKKLIVNKGKQVYLDTDNKLIIIL
;
A
#
# COMPACT_ATOMS: atom_id res chain seq x y z
N MET A 1 23.31 -3.69 -8.83
CA MET A 1 21.95 -3.84 -9.38
C MET A 1 20.99 -3.50 -8.25
N SER A 2 20.58 -2.24 -8.16
CA SER A 2 19.85 -1.70 -7.01
C SER A 2 18.44 -1.36 -7.49
N GLY A 3 17.56 -2.37 -7.54
CA GLY A 3 16.14 -2.12 -7.76
C GLY A 3 15.59 -1.38 -6.54
N SER A 4 14.95 -0.24 -6.76
CA SER A 4 14.31 0.63 -5.77
C SER A 4 13.07 0.02 -5.10
N GLY A 5 12.83 -1.29 -5.30
CA GLY A 5 11.62 -1.93 -4.81
C GLY A 5 11.68 -2.33 -3.34
N ILE A 6 10.51 -2.36 -2.72
CA ILE A 6 10.34 -2.74 -1.32
C ILE A 6 9.73 -4.14 -1.22
N ARG A 7 10.15 -4.90 -0.22
CA ARG A 7 9.62 -6.22 0.09
C ARG A 7 8.93 -6.20 1.45
N GLY A 8 7.77 -6.82 1.56
CA GLY A 8 7.05 -6.92 2.82
C GLY A 8 5.93 -7.97 2.77
N GLU A 9 5.41 -8.31 3.95
CA GLU A 9 4.20 -9.13 4.06
C GLU A 9 2.98 -8.33 3.63
N LEU A 10 2.15 -8.90 2.75
CA LEU A 10 0.89 -8.31 2.32
C LEU A 10 -0.18 -8.49 3.39
N PHE A 11 -0.57 -7.39 4.05
CA PHE A 11 -1.63 -7.38 5.04
C PHE A 11 -2.92 -6.81 4.46
N PHE A 12 -4.01 -7.57 4.50
CA PHE A 12 -5.30 -7.11 4.02
C PHE A 12 -6.11 -6.47 5.15
N LEU A 13 -6.53 -5.21 4.95
CA LEU A 13 -7.48 -4.52 5.82
C LEU A 13 -8.89 -4.73 5.28
N PRO A 14 -9.75 -5.49 6.00
CA PRO A 14 -11.13 -5.70 5.57
C PRO A 14 -11.94 -4.43 5.81
N GLY A 15 -12.39 -3.79 4.74
CA GLY A 15 -13.18 -2.56 4.81
C GLY A 15 -13.35 -1.95 3.42
N GLU A 16 -14.50 -1.32 3.20
CA GLU A 16 -14.76 -0.56 1.97
C GLU A 16 -13.95 0.74 1.95
N GLU A 17 -13.83 1.38 3.11
CA GLU A 17 -13.09 2.61 3.37
C GLU A 17 -12.17 2.40 4.56
N ILE A 18 -10.86 2.55 4.34
CA ILE A 18 -9.85 2.42 5.38
C ILE A 18 -9.65 3.79 6.03
N ARG A 19 -9.93 3.86 7.32
CA ARG A 19 -9.86 5.05 8.15
C ARG A 19 -8.61 5.05 9.01
N PRO A 20 -8.22 6.19 9.62
CA PRO A 20 -7.08 6.23 10.50
C PRO A 20 -7.18 5.22 11.65
N GLU A 21 -8.38 4.95 12.18
CA GLU A 21 -8.59 4.01 13.29
C GLU A 21 -8.21 2.56 12.92
N ASP A 22 -8.33 2.21 11.64
CA ASP A 22 -7.97 0.89 11.10
C ASP A 22 -6.46 0.69 10.97
N ILE A 23 -5.66 1.75 11.16
CA ILE A 23 -4.20 1.73 11.08
C ILE A 23 -3.61 1.64 12.48
N PHE A 24 -2.97 0.51 12.79
CA PHE A 24 -2.42 0.19 14.11
C PHE A 24 -0.97 -0.32 14.03
N GLY A 25 -0.26 -0.32 15.15
CA GLY A 25 1.20 -0.52 15.21
C GLY A 25 1.72 -1.81 14.56
N ASP A 26 0.96 -2.91 14.61
CA ASP A 26 1.37 -4.20 14.03
C ASP A 26 1.41 -4.19 12.49
N LEU A 27 0.91 -3.12 11.85
CA LEU A 27 1.05 -2.90 10.41
C LEU A 27 2.43 -2.33 10.03
N ALA A 28 3.25 -1.92 11.01
CA ALA A 28 4.61 -1.48 10.76
C ALA A 28 5.40 -2.56 10.01
N LYS A 29 6.21 -2.14 9.04
CA LYS A 29 7.01 -3.02 8.17
C LYS A 29 6.19 -3.98 7.28
N LYS A 30 4.86 -3.80 7.19
CA LYS A 30 4.00 -4.54 6.26
C LYS A 30 3.68 -3.71 5.03
N ILE A 31 3.19 -4.38 3.99
CA ILE A 31 2.56 -3.76 2.84
C ILE A 31 1.06 -3.92 3.02
N ILE A 32 0.33 -2.82 3.15
CA ILE A 32 -1.10 -2.87 3.42
C ILE A 32 -1.90 -2.86 2.12
N LEU A 33 -2.96 -3.66 2.08
CA LEU A 33 -3.94 -3.75 1.00
C LEU A 33 -5.30 -3.35 1.55
N GLY A 34 -5.94 -2.36 0.94
CA GLY A 34 -7.27 -1.89 1.33
C GLY A 34 -8.06 -1.40 0.12
N LYS A 35 -9.39 -1.35 0.20
CA LYS A 35 -10.20 -0.99 -0.98
C LYS A 35 -10.06 0.49 -1.33
N SER A 36 -10.45 1.37 -0.41
CA SER A 36 -10.25 2.81 -0.53
C SER A 36 -9.53 3.36 0.71
N PHE A 37 -8.78 4.45 0.55
CA PHE A 37 -8.04 5.09 1.64
C PHE A 37 -8.33 6.58 1.69
N GLU A 38 -8.59 7.08 2.89
CA GLU A 38 -8.51 8.51 3.15
C GLU A 38 -7.05 8.99 3.21
N LYS A 39 -6.81 10.25 2.87
CA LYS A 39 -5.49 10.88 3.00
C LYS A 39 -4.91 10.78 4.41
N ALA A 40 -5.77 10.88 5.42
CA ALA A 40 -5.38 10.74 6.82
C ALA A 40 -4.88 9.32 7.13
N SER A 41 -5.54 8.30 6.59
CA SER A 41 -5.14 6.89 6.71
C SER A 41 -3.79 6.62 6.04
N LEU A 42 -3.57 7.16 4.83
CA LEU A 42 -2.27 7.09 4.14
C LEU A 42 -1.16 7.73 4.99
N SER A 43 -1.44 8.93 5.55
CA SER A 43 -0.49 9.66 6.38
C SER A 43 -0.15 8.88 7.65
N LYS A 44 -1.17 8.34 8.33
CA LYS A 44 -0.98 7.54 9.55
C LYS A 44 -0.21 6.26 9.26
N ALA A 45 -0.50 5.57 8.15
CA ALA A 45 0.21 4.36 7.74
C ALA A 45 1.72 4.61 7.59
N PHE A 46 2.12 5.69 6.93
CA PHE A 46 3.54 6.03 6.82
C PHE A 46 4.14 6.50 8.15
N ALA A 47 3.38 7.25 8.97
CA ALA A 47 3.85 7.66 10.28
C ALA A 47 4.20 6.47 11.21
N ILE A 48 3.49 5.35 11.07
CA ILE A 48 3.78 4.12 11.84
C ILE A 48 4.78 3.18 11.15
N GLY A 49 5.32 3.55 9.98
CA GLY A 49 6.35 2.77 9.29
C GLY A 49 5.83 1.61 8.43
N VAL A 50 4.64 1.74 7.84
CA VAL A 50 4.17 0.84 6.77
C VAL A 50 5.12 0.94 5.56
N PHE A 51 5.52 -0.20 5.00
CA PHE A 51 6.45 -0.25 3.87
C PHE A 51 5.79 0.18 2.56
N GLY A 52 4.54 -0.17 2.33
CA GLY A 52 3.83 0.23 1.11
C GLY A 52 2.32 0.12 1.26
N ILE A 53 1.61 0.81 0.39
CA ILE A 53 0.15 0.84 0.37
C ILE A 53 -0.31 0.41 -1.02
N ILE A 54 -1.25 -0.51 -1.09
CA ILE A 54 -1.94 -0.92 -2.32
C ILE A 54 -3.43 -0.67 -2.11
N GLY A 55 -4.04 0.09 -3.01
CA GLY A 55 -5.48 0.33 -2.98
C GLY A 55 -6.14 0.29 -4.35
N GLU A 56 -7.43 -0.01 -4.36
CA GLU A 56 -8.24 0.03 -5.58
C GLU A 56 -8.69 1.47 -5.89
N GLN A 57 -9.14 2.15 -4.84
CA GLN A 57 -9.66 3.52 -4.87
C GLN A 57 -8.78 4.44 -4.03
N ILE A 58 -7.67 4.86 -4.62
CA ILE A 58 -6.85 5.96 -4.10
C ILE A 58 -6.98 7.14 -5.08
N LYS A 59 -7.16 8.36 -4.54
CA LYS A 59 -7.20 9.58 -5.34
C LYS A 59 -5.80 9.90 -5.86
N ASN A 60 -5.69 10.26 -7.14
CA ASN A 60 -4.39 10.59 -7.74
C ASN A 60 -3.75 11.81 -7.05
N GLU A 61 -4.57 12.81 -6.70
CA GLU A 61 -4.15 14.01 -5.96
C GLU A 61 -3.47 13.67 -4.62
N ASP A 62 -3.95 12.63 -3.93
CA ASP A 62 -3.31 12.19 -2.69
C ASP A 62 -1.95 11.59 -2.99
N ILE A 63 -1.85 10.67 -3.95
CA ILE A 63 -0.59 10.04 -4.39
C ILE A 63 0.44 11.11 -4.79
N ASP A 64 0.02 12.09 -5.59
CA ASP A 64 0.89 13.14 -6.07
C ASP A 64 1.36 14.03 -4.92
N SER A 65 0.49 14.34 -3.95
CA SER A 65 0.89 15.08 -2.74
C SER A 65 1.90 14.34 -1.85
N PHE A 66 1.90 12.99 -1.84
CA PHE A 66 2.92 12.20 -1.15
C PHE A 66 4.26 12.21 -1.91
N LYS A 67 4.22 12.16 -3.24
CA LYS A 67 5.42 12.26 -4.09
C LYS A 67 6.10 13.61 -3.96
N GLU A 68 5.33 14.71 -3.98
CA GLU A 68 5.85 16.07 -3.80
C GLU A 68 6.54 16.27 -2.45
N LYS A 69 6.11 15.53 -1.42
CA LYS A 69 6.72 15.52 -0.08
C LYS A 69 7.91 14.58 0.05
N GLU A 70 8.41 14.03 -1.06
CA GLU A 70 9.51 13.07 -1.12
C GLU A 70 9.29 11.82 -0.24
N ILE A 71 8.02 11.45 -0.01
CA ILE A 71 7.71 10.21 0.72
C ILE A 71 8.00 9.04 -0.22
N LYS A 72 9.10 8.33 0.07
CA LYS A 72 9.65 7.27 -0.79
C LYS A 72 8.87 5.95 -0.72
N ASN A 73 7.94 5.82 0.22
CA ASN A 73 7.16 4.61 0.39
C ASN A 73 6.18 4.45 -0.77
N PRO A 74 6.13 3.27 -1.41
CA PRO A 74 5.28 3.05 -2.58
C PRO A 74 3.79 3.11 -2.24
N ILE A 75 3.03 3.85 -3.07
CA ILE A 75 1.57 3.82 -3.12
C ILE A 75 1.15 3.28 -4.50
N PHE A 76 0.44 2.17 -4.52
CA PHE A 76 -0.08 1.55 -5.73
C PHE A 76 -1.59 1.67 -5.82
N LYS A 77 -2.05 2.18 -6.96
CA LYS A 77 -3.45 2.05 -7.37
C LYS A 77 -3.58 0.86 -8.32
N VAL A 78 -4.46 -0.09 -7.99
CA VAL A 78 -4.74 -1.28 -8.81
C VAL A 78 -6.21 -1.32 -9.24
N ASN A 79 -6.53 -2.08 -10.29
CA ASN A 79 -7.92 -2.32 -10.66
C ASN A 79 -8.56 -3.40 -9.76
N LEU A 80 -9.89 -3.54 -9.85
CA LEU A 80 -10.66 -4.51 -9.07
C LEU A 80 -10.20 -5.96 -9.26
N GLU A 81 -9.81 -6.34 -10.48
CA GLU A 81 -9.33 -7.70 -10.77
C GLU A 81 -8.04 -8.02 -10.01
N ASN A 82 -7.05 -7.13 -10.08
CA ASN A 82 -5.78 -7.28 -9.39
C ASN A 82 -5.95 -7.17 -7.87
N PHE A 83 -6.83 -6.28 -7.40
CA PHE A 83 -7.20 -6.19 -6.00
C PHE A 83 -7.72 -7.53 -5.46
N LYS A 84 -8.65 -8.18 -6.16
CA LYS A 84 -9.17 -9.51 -5.79
C LYS A 84 -8.07 -10.57 -5.77
N LYS A 85 -7.15 -10.58 -6.74
CA LYS A 85 -6.00 -11.51 -6.77
C LYS A 85 -5.09 -11.31 -5.56
N LEU A 86 -4.86 -10.06 -5.15
CA LEU A 86 -4.02 -9.73 -4.00
C LEU A 86 -4.66 -10.16 -2.66
N ILE A 87 -5.99 -10.03 -2.51
CA ILE A 87 -6.71 -10.50 -1.31
C ILE A 87 -6.47 -12.00 -1.08
N VAL A 88 -6.54 -12.82 -2.14
CA VAL A 88 -6.32 -14.27 -2.05
C VAL A 88 -4.89 -14.61 -1.59
N ASN A 89 -3.94 -13.69 -1.78
CA ASN A 89 -2.54 -13.84 -1.40
C ASN A 89 -2.15 -13.06 -0.14
N LYS A 90 -3.13 -12.65 0.68
CA LYS A 90 -2.87 -12.05 2.00
C LYS A 90 -1.97 -12.94 2.86
N GLY A 91 -1.06 -12.34 3.60
CA GLY A 91 -0.04 -13.02 4.41
C GLY A 91 1.19 -13.49 3.64
N LYS A 92 1.19 -13.43 2.29
CA LYS A 92 2.38 -13.74 1.50
C LYS A 92 3.35 -12.56 1.44
N GLN A 93 4.59 -12.87 1.11
CA GLN A 93 5.59 -11.86 0.79
C GLN A 93 5.30 -11.28 -0.59
N VAL A 94 5.37 -9.96 -0.71
CA VAL A 94 5.26 -9.27 -2.00
C VAL A 94 6.43 -8.32 -2.18
N TYR A 95 6.83 -8.14 -3.42
CA TYR A 95 7.78 -7.14 -3.87
C TYR A 95 7.06 -6.08 -4.69
N LEU A 96 7.26 -4.81 -4.35
CA LEU A 96 6.69 -3.65 -5.03
C LEU A 96 7.78 -2.83 -5.65
N ASP A 97 7.58 -2.44 -6.91
CA ASP A 97 8.49 -1.57 -7.65
C ASP A 97 7.66 -0.54 -8.41
N THR A 98 7.56 0.67 -7.84
CA THR A 98 6.75 1.77 -8.40
C THR A 98 7.30 2.30 -9.71
N ASP A 99 8.61 2.21 -9.93
CA ASP A 99 9.26 2.74 -11.13
C ASP A 99 8.89 1.87 -12.32
N ASN A 100 8.87 0.55 -12.12
CA ASN A 100 8.47 -0.43 -13.13
C ASN A 100 6.96 -0.76 -13.10
N LYS A 101 6.21 -0.21 -12.14
CA LYS A 101 4.80 -0.51 -11.88
C LYS A 101 4.52 -2.00 -11.66
N LEU A 102 5.41 -2.68 -10.95
CA LEU A 102 5.36 -4.12 -10.71
C LEU A 102 4.93 -4.47 -9.29
N ILE A 103 4.09 -5.51 -9.18
CA ILE A 103 3.75 -6.19 -7.94
C ILE A 103 4.03 -7.68 -8.17
N ILE A 104 4.96 -8.25 -7.42
CA ILE A 104 5.33 -9.68 -7.51
C ILE A 104 4.95 -10.36 -6.21
N ILE A 105 4.20 -11.46 -6.30
CA ILE A 105 3.90 -12.33 -5.16
C ILE A 105 5.00 -13.39 -5.10
N LEU A 106 5.63 -13.53 -3.92
CA LEU A 106 6.74 -14.44 -3.65
C LEU A 106 6.30 -15.72 -2.93
#